data_AF-A0A7X8MGD7-F1
#
_entry.id   AF-A0A7X8MGD7-F1
#
_cell.length_a   1.000
_cell.length_b   1.000
_cell.length_c   1.000
_cell.angle_alpha   90.00
_cell.angle_beta   90.00
_cell.angle_gamma   90.00
#
_symmetry.space_group_name_H-M   'P 1'
#
loop_
_entity.id
_entity.type
_entity.pdbx_description
1 polymer ?
#
loop_
_entity_poly.entity_id
_entity_poly.type
_entity_poly.pdbx_seq_one_letter_code
_entity_poly.pdbx_strand_id
1 'polypeptide(L)'
;MNRTGIVYDIQKNRAVVLTSESEFIIIKRRQGMNIGQQVRFENRDVFNPNRKLFLNAIAIVSAAAVFIMTFLYFQFVTLRNSGSIYGYISVDINPSVEFEIKENYRILEMRPLNEEGKQLTRELDIKDKKVEDAVSELIRKSIEMGFIDSVDERIVLISGALSGEKSKESSSNEKEETRLYRLLNNIKNKIDNNSIEGHIIVVGSEERKHALERNISMGKYGLYLKAEKLEADITFEDIYDMSVAEIIEKLNKSESQELADVSNPRTSPVPTPSLPQRTDAVQGSTPIKTFTPNPTITDVWTGRPGTSVLPTNTPVGSLESTTKSTATPTGMPTKGSLKIQYYSKAEKEIVQGIDYSFRMFNTTNSVIDLKDVKVRYYFKEDVSINDMNSAVYFYSCGNEKDVHCKFYNLSGSDKANKYLEITFRSGSLSPDEILYITALFYKNDWGKFDQSDDYSYNPVDSYVDWENMTAYIKDVLVWGQEP
;
A
#
# COMPACT_ATOMS: atom_id res chain seq x y z
N MET A 1 0.43 -51.44 56.88
CA MET A 1 0.69 -52.21 58.10
C MET A 1 -0.59 -52.29 58.90
N ASN A 2 -0.93 -53.48 59.42
CA ASN A 2 -2.14 -53.64 60.22
C ASN A 2 -1.79 -53.31 61.68
N ARG A 3 -2.42 -52.26 62.22
CA ARG A 3 -2.27 -51.84 63.62
C ARG A 3 -3.37 -52.50 64.45
N THR A 4 -3.12 -52.66 65.74
CA THR A 4 -4.12 -53.13 66.73
C THR A 4 -4.30 -52.07 67.81
N GLY A 5 -5.48 -52.06 68.42
CA GLY A 5 -5.76 -51.21 69.58
C GLY A 5 -7.09 -51.56 70.22
N ILE A 6 -7.35 -50.98 71.40
CA ILE A 6 -8.56 -51.22 72.18
C ILE A 6 -9.57 -50.12 71.88
N VAL A 7 -10.81 -50.49 71.59
CA VAL A 7 -11.89 -49.51 71.38
C VAL A 7 -12.16 -48.78 72.70
N TYR A 8 -11.86 -47.49 72.74
CA TYR A 8 -12.05 -46.62 73.89
C TYR A 8 -13.44 -45.99 73.90
N ASP A 9 -13.93 -45.55 72.73
CA ASP A 9 -15.23 -44.92 72.56
C ASP A 9 -15.85 -45.27 71.20
N ILE A 10 -17.18 -45.25 71.13
CA ILE A 10 -17.95 -45.56 69.92
C ILE A 10 -18.97 -44.46 69.64
N GLN A 11 -18.87 -43.87 68.45
CA GLN A 11 -19.84 -42.91 67.91
C GLN A 11 -20.68 -43.56 66.80
N LYS A 12 -21.63 -42.80 66.22
CA LYS A 12 -22.55 -43.30 65.18
C LYS A 12 -21.82 -43.99 64.01
N ASN A 13 -20.81 -43.34 63.44
CA ASN A 13 -20.06 -43.85 62.27
C ASN A 13 -18.55 -44.02 62.53
N ARG A 14 -18.08 -43.85 63.76
CA ARG A 14 -16.66 -43.80 64.12
C ARG A 14 -16.40 -44.55 65.43
N ALA A 15 -15.19 -45.06 65.59
CA ALA A 15 -14.70 -45.61 66.85
C ALA A 15 -13.35 -44.95 67.17
N VAL A 16 -13.14 -44.61 68.44
CA VAL A 16 -11.85 -44.15 68.96
C VAL A 16 -11.12 -45.36 69.52
N VAL A 17 -9.89 -45.58 69.09
CA VAL A 17 -9.08 -46.74 69.43
C VAL A 17 -7.79 -46.27 70.11
N LEU A 18 -7.49 -46.80 71.30
CA LEU A 18 -6.22 -46.61 72.00
C LEU A 18 -5.23 -47.70 71.55
N THR A 19 -4.12 -47.30 70.93
CA THR A 19 -3.09 -48.23 70.46
C THR A 19 -2.15 -48.67 71.59
N SER A 20 -1.35 -49.72 71.36
CA SER A 20 -0.27 -50.12 72.26
C SER A 20 0.81 -49.05 72.44
N GLU A 21 0.88 -48.08 71.53
CA GLU A 21 1.78 -46.93 71.57
C GLU A 21 1.17 -45.76 72.36
N SER A 22 0.05 -45.98 73.07
CA SER A 22 -0.68 -44.98 73.85
C SER A 22 -1.25 -43.82 73.01
N GLU A 23 -1.52 -44.06 71.72
CA GLU A 23 -2.15 -43.07 70.83
C GLU A 23 -3.66 -43.31 70.71
N PHE A 24 -4.45 -42.24 70.68
CA PHE A 24 -5.85 -42.30 70.29
C PHE A 24 -6.02 -42.09 68.79
N ILE A 25 -6.59 -43.08 68.10
CA ILE A 25 -6.83 -43.05 66.65
C ILE A 25 -8.31 -43.21 66.37
N ILE A 26 -8.85 -42.38 65.48
CA ILE A 26 -10.24 -42.48 65.03
C ILE A 26 -10.30 -43.36 63.79
N ILE A 27 -11.08 -44.43 63.83
CA ILE A 27 -11.32 -45.33 62.70
C ILE A 27 -12.79 -45.37 62.31
N LYS A 28 -13.08 -45.83 61.09
CA LYS A 28 -14.45 -46.12 60.65
C LYS A 28 -15.04 -47.24 61.53
N ARG A 29 -16.23 -47.00 62.09
CA ARG A 29 -16.95 -48.03 62.87
C ARG A 29 -17.36 -49.19 61.96
N ARG A 30 -17.10 -50.41 62.40
CA ARG A 30 -17.58 -51.66 61.78
C ARG A 30 -18.68 -52.27 62.67
N GLN A 31 -19.57 -53.06 62.07
CA GLN A 31 -20.57 -53.79 62.85
C GLN A 31 -19.88 -54.77 63.81
N GLY A 32 -20.42 -54.90 65.03
CA GLY A 32 -19.88 -55.78 66.07
C GLY A 32 -18.73 -55.21 66.92
N MET A 33 -18.33 -53.95 66.73
CA MET A 33 -17.37 -53.28 67.62
C MET A 33 -18.03 -52.91 68.95
N ASN A 34 -17.37 -53.24 70.06
CA ASN A 34 -17.76 -52.89 71.42
C ASN A 34 -16.64 -52.17 72.17
N ILE A 35 -16.98 -51.33 73.15
CA ILE A 35 -15.99 -50.67 74.02
C ILE A 35 -15.20 -51.75 74.79
N GLY A 36 -13.88 -51.57 74.89
CA GLY A 36 -12.96 -52.52 75.51
C GLY A 36 -12.48 -53.65 74.57
N GLN A 37 -13.06 -53.79 73.38
CA GLN A 37 -12.65 -54.79 72.42
C GLN A 37 -11.31 -54.43 71.75
N GLN A 38 -10.40 -55.39 71.63
CA GLN A 38 -9.22 -55.23 70.78
C GLN A 38 -9.61 -55.42 69.31
N VAL A 39 -9.26 -54.45 68.46
CA VAL A 39 -9.57 -54.43 67.03
C VAL A 39 -8.32 -54.25 66.20
N ARG A 40 -8.28 -54.89 65.03
CA ARG A 40 -7.23 -54.73 64.02
C ARG A 40 -7.70 -53.79 62.91
N PHE A 41 -6.91 -52.79 62.56
CA PHE A 41 -7.26 -51.77 61.55
C PHE A 41 -6.05 -51.40 60.69
N GLU A 42 -6.31 -50.86 59.50
CA GLU A 42 -5.29 -50.39 58.56
C GLU A 42 -5.32 -48.87 58.42
N ASN A 43 -4.28 -48.27 57.81
CA ASN A 43 -4.23 -46.83 57.54
C ASN A 43 -5.42 -46.32 56.71
N ARG A 44 -6.04 -47.18 55.88
CA ARG A 44 -7.26 -46.84 55.13
C ARG A 44 -8.52 -46.75 56.00
N ASP A 45 -8.53 -47.40 57.16
CA ASP A 45 -9.64 -47.37 58.11
C ASP A 45 -9.59 -46.13 59.00
N VAL A 46 -8.42 -45.49 59.09
CA VAL A 46 -8.20 -44.25 59.85
C VAL A 46 -8.96 -43.10 59.19
N PHE A 47 -9.77 -42.42 59.98
CA PHE A 47 -10.56 -41.29 59.53
C PHE A 47 -9.66 -40.07 59.37
N ASN A 48 -9.40 -39.64 58.13
CA ASN A 48 -8.70 -38.39 57.82
C ASN A 48 -9.71 -37.32 57.36
N PRO A 49 -10.02 -36.30 58.18
CA PRO A 49 -11.00 -35.26 57.84
C PRO A 49 -10.60 -34.43 56.61
N ASN A 50 -9.30 -34.30 56.30
CA ASN A 50 -8.80 -33.43 55.24
C ASN A 50 -8.85 -34.06 53.84
N ARG A 51 -9.16 -35.36 53.72
CA ARG A 51 -9.10 -36.08 52.43
C ARG A 51 -10.23 -35.69 51.46
N LYS A 52 -11.43 -35.36 51.96
CA LYS A 52 -12.54 -34.87 51.13
C LYS A 52 -12.34 -33.42 50.66
N LEU A 53 -11.72 -32.59 51.51
CA LEU A 53 -11.34 -31.22 51.15
C LEU A 53 -10.28 -31.24 50.03
N PHE A 54 -9.31 -32.15 50.09
CA PHE A 54 -8.27 -32.29 49.07
C PHE A 54 -8.81 -32.80 47.71
N LEU A 55 -9.75 -33.75 47.71
CA LEU A 55 -10.35 -34.27 46.47
C LEU A 55 -11.26 -33.24 45.78
N ASN A 56 -12.02 -32.45 46.55
CA ASN A 56 -12.83 -31.36 45.99
C ASN A 56 -11.94 -30.21 45.47
N ALA A 57 -10.80 -29.95 46.12
CA ALA A 57 -9.83 -28.96 45.65
C ALA A 57 -9.22 -29.35 44.30
N ILE A 58 -8.91 -30.63 44.06
CA ILE A 58 -8.38 -31.10 42.77
C ILE A 58 -9.39 -30.87 41.64
N ALA A 59 -10.67 -31.20 41.85
CA ALA A 59 -11.71 -31.00 40.84
C ALA A 59 -11.92 -29.52 40.47
N ILE A 60 -11.84 -28.62 41.46
CA ILE A 60 -11.96 -27.16 41.25
C ILE A 60 -10.74 -26.62 40.50
N VAL A 61 -9.54 -27.06 40.84
CA VAL A 61 -8.29 -26.65 40.16
C VAL A 61 -8.28 -27.10 38.71
N SER A 62 -8.75 -28.32 38.41
CA SER A 62 -8.85 -28.80 37.02
C SER A 62 -9.84 -27.99 36.17
N ALA A 63 -11.01 -27.64 36.72
CA ALA A 63 -11.98 -26.81 36.02
C ALA A 63 -11.45 -25.38 35.79
N ALA A 64 -10.78 -24.78 36.79
CA ALA A 64 -10.17 -23.47 36.67
C ALA A 64 -9.04 -23.45 35.64
N ALA A 65 -8.20 -24.49 35.58
CA ALA A 65 -7.11 -24.58 34.59
C ALA A 65 -7.63 -24.64 33.14
N VAL A 66 -8.72 -25.38 32.89
CA VAL A 66 -9.36 -25.40 31.57
C VAL A 66 -9.91 -24.01 31.23
N PHE A 67 -10.61 -23.36 32.16
CA PHE A 67 -11.18 -22.03 31.94
C PHE A 67 -10.09 -20.97 31.67
N ILE A 68 -8.98 -21.02 32.41
CA ILE A 68 -7.81 -20.15 32.20
C ILE A 68 -7.18 -20.45 30.84
N MET A 69 -6.99 -21.71 30.44
CA MET A 69 -6.46 -22.01 29.11
C MET A 69 -7.39 -21.58 27.98
N THR A 70 -8.71 -21.74 28.13
CA THR A 70 -9.68 -21.25 27.14
C THR A 70 -9.70 -19.73 27.08
N PHE A 71 -9.61 -19.05 28.23
CA PHE A 71 -9.51 -17.59 28.28
C PHE A 71 -8.19 -17.07 27.72
N LEU A 72 -7.06 -17.73 28.01
CA LEU A 72 -5.75 -17.38 27.45
C LEU A 72 -5.70 -17.68 25.95
N TYR A 73 -6.32 -18.76 25.47
CA TYR A 73 -6.46 -19.05 24.05
C TYR A 73 -7.36 -18.01 23.36
N PHE A 74 -8.48 -17.65 23.98
CA PHE A 74 -9.37 -16.61 23.47
C PHE A 74 -8.67 -15.25 23.42
N GLN A 75 -7.98 -14.86 24.50
CA GLN A 75 -7.13 -13.67 24.55
C GLN A 75 -6.03 -13.71 23.48
N PHE A 76 -5.35 -14.84 23.31
CA PHE A 76 -4.31 -15.03 22.30
C PHE A 76 -4.87 -14.88 20.88
N VAL A 77 -6.07 -15.41 20.60
CA VAL A 77 -6.76 -15.25 19.31
C VAL A 77 -7.22 -13.81 19.10
N THR A 78 -7.75 -13.13 20.13
CA THR A 78 -8.21 -11.74 20.01
C THR A 78 -7.06 -10.75 19.88
N LEU A 79 -5.94 -10.93 20.61
CA LEU A 79 -4.75 -10.06 20.50
C LEU A 79 -4.00 -10.26 19.18
N ARG A 80 -4.01 -11.47 18.59
CA ARG A 80 -3.35 -11.72 17.30
C ARG A 80 -4.12 -11.14 16.11
N ASN A 81 -5.40 -10.78 16.30
CA ASN A 81 -6.26 -10.26 15.24
C ASN A 81 -6.30 -8.72 15.12
N SER A 82 -5.74 -7.99 16.08
CA SER A 82 -5.48 -6.55 15.94
C SER A 82 -4.14 -6.34 15.24
N GLY A 83 -4.12 -6.55 13.91
CA GLY A 83 -2.96 -6.22 13.10
C GLY A 83 -2.76 -4.70 13.05
N SER A 84 -1.51 -4.23 13.17
CA SER A 84 -1.17 -2.84 12.93
C SER A 84 -1.52 -2.45 11.49
N ILE A 85 -2.00 -1.22 11.30
CA ILE A 85 -2.34 -0.69 9.98
C ILE A 85 -1.04 -0.56 9.18
N TYR A 86 -0.96 -1.26 8.05
CA TYR A 86 0.13 -1.15 7.10
C TYR A 86 -0.03 0.10 6.22
N GLY A 87 -1.24 0.30 5.71
CA GLY A 87 -1.56 1.41 4.84
C GLY A 87 -3.03 1.46 4.48
N TYR A 88 -3.33 2.35 3.55
CA TYR A 88 -4.68 2.68 3.10
C TYR A 88 -4.74 2.56 1.58
N ILE A 89 -5.82 1.97 1.07
CA ILE A 89 -6.11 1.90 -0.37
C ILE A 89 -7.46 2.57 -0.62
N SER A 90 -7.52 3.58 -1.49
CA SER A 90 -8.77 4.25 -1.91
C SER A 90 -9.12 3.83 -3.33
N VAL A 91 -10.40 3.64 -3.60
CA VAL A 91 -10.93 3.43 -4.95
C VAL A 91 -11.94 4.53 -5.23
N ASP A 92 -11.66 5.31 -6.27
CA ASP A 92 -12.39 6.50 -6.67
C ASP A 92 -12.98 6.32 -8.07
N ILE A 93 -14.30 6.18 -8.10
CA ILE A 93 -15.12 6.03 -9.32
C ILE A 93 -16.19 7.11 -9.34
N ASN A 94 -16.80 7.37 -8.18
CA ASN A 94 -18.15 7.90 -7.92
C ASN A 94 -19.18 6.78 -7.75
N PRO A 95 -18.92 5.84 -6.81
CA PRO A 95 -18.56 6.10 -5.40
C PRO A 95 -17.07 6.15 -5.06
N SER A 96 -16.75 6.67 -3.86
CA SER A 96 -15.40 6.66 -3.26
C SER A 96 -15.36 5.86 -1.96
N VAL A 97 -14.44 4.89 -1.87
CA VAL A 97 -14.32 3.96 -0.74
C VAL A 97 -12.85 3.74 -0.38
N GLU A 98 -12.54 3.71 0.90
CA GLU A 98 -11.19 3.46 1.43
C GLU A 98 -11.12 2.15 2.23
N PHE A 99 -10.02 1.42 2.09
CA PHE A 99 -9.70 0.22 2.84
C PHE A 99 -8.49 0.47 3.74
N GLU A 100 -8.61 0.14 5.02
CA GLU A 100 -7.48 0.00 5.93
C GLU A 100 -6.95 -1.43 5.83
N ILE A 101 -5.65 -1.60 5.55
CA ILE A 101 -5.06 -2.91 5.29
C ILE A 101 -3.95 -3.27 6.29
N LYS A 102 -3.83 -4.56 6.59
CA LYS A 102 -2.72 -5.17 7.35
C LYS A 102 -1.50 -5.38 6.46
N GLU A 103 -0.37 -5.72 7.06
CA GLU A 103 0.90 -6.00 6.37
C GLU A 103 0.85 -7.24 5.46
N ASN A 104 -0.14 -8.13 5.64
CA ASN A 104 -0.41 -9.24 4.73
C ASN A 104 -1.47 -8.92 3.66
N TYR A 105 -1.75 -7.62 3.45
CA TYR A 105 -2.72 -7.06 2.49
C TYR A 105 -4.17 -7.52 2.69
N ARG A 106 -4.51 -7.94 3.91
CA ARG A 106 -5.90 -8.21 4.31
C ARG A 106 -6.56 -6.97 4.88
N ILE A 107 -7.85 -6.83 4.62
CA ILE A 107 -8.66 -5.70 5.05
C ILE A 107 -8.94 -5.78 6.56
N LEU A 108 -8.60 -4.71 7.28
CA LEU A 108 -9.06 -4.43 8.64
C LEU A 108 -10.45 -3.82 8.63
N GLU A 109 -10.61 -2.76 7.85
CA GLU A 109 -11.79 -1.91 7.82
C GLU A 109 -12.02 -1.36 6.41
N MET A 110 -13.29 -1.09 6.08
CA MET A 110 -13.71 -0.40 4.87
C MET A 110 -14.52 0.82 5.28
N ARG A 111 -14.16 2.00 4.76
CA ARG A 111 -14.79 3.27 5.04
C ARG A 111 -15.34 3.90 3.76
N PRO A 112 -16.65 4.18 3.67
CA PRO A 112 -17.17 5.00 2.59
C PRO A 112 -16.74 6.45 2.77
N LEU A 113 -16.31 7.11 1.68
CA LEU A 113 -15.84 8.50 1.70
C LEU A 113 -16.90 9.50 1.21
N ASN A 114 -17.92 9.03 0.47
CA ASN A 114 -19.07 9.83 0.02
C ASN A 114 -20.41 9.09 0.18
N GLU A 115 -21.53 9.73 -0.16
CA GLU A 115 -22.87 9.16 0.01
C GLU A 115 -23.10 7.94 -0.88
N GLU A 116 -22.61 7.98 -2.12
CA GLU A 116 -22.63 6.85 -3.06
C GLU A 116 -21.83 5.67 -2.49
N GLY A 117 -20.68 5.94 -1.88
CA GLY A 117 -19.87 4.94 -1.19
C GLY A 117 -20.62 4.29 -0.03
N LYS A 118 -21.41 5.06 0.73
CA LYS A 118 -22.27 4.49 1.79
C LYS A 118 -23.34 3.56 1.22
N GLN A 119 -23.82 3.80 0.00
CA GLN A 119 -24.79 2.92 -0.65
C GLN A 119 -24.10 1.62 -1.10
N LEU A 120 -22.97 1.73 -1.79
CA LEU A 120 -22.22 0.60 -2.32
C LEU A 120 -21.73 -0.36 -1.20
N THR A 121 -21.21 0.20 -0.12
CA THR A 121 -20.57 -0.58 0.95
C THR A 121 -21.54 -1.40 1.81
N ARG A 122 -22.84 -1.10 1.83
CA ARG A 122 -23.86 -1.85 2.59
C ARG A 122 -24.05 -3.29 2.10
N GLU A 123 -23.74 -3.55 0.83
CA GLU A 123 -23.94 -4.85 0.19
C GLU A 123 -22.66 -5.68 0.09
N LEU A 124 -21.56 -5.24 0.73
CA LEU A 124 -20.25 -5.85 0.64
C LEU A 124 -19.79 -6.41 1.99
N ASP A 125 -19.52 -7.71 2.05
CA ASP A 125 -18.82 -8.35 3.17
C ASP A 125 -17.38 -8.68 2.75
N ILE A 126 -16.44 -7.85 3.19
CA ILE A 126 -15.05 -7.91 2.73
C ILE A 126 -14.02 -7.93 3.87
N LYS A 127 -14.47 -8.05 5.12
CA LYS A 127 -13.57 -8.08 6.27
C LYS A 127 -12.60 -9.26 6.17
N ASP A 128 -11.31 -8.99 6.42
CA ASP A 128 -10.22 -9.97 6.31
C ASP A 128 -10.06 -10.62 4.92
N LYS A 129 -10.73 -10.12 3.87
CA LYS A 129 -10.40 -10.49 2.48
C LYS A 129 -9.07 -9.83 2.07
N LYS A 130 -8.40 -10.42 1.08
CA LYS A 130 -7.28 -9.73 0.41
C LYS A 130 -7.82 -8.50 -0.31
N VAL A 131 -7.11 -7.39 -0.22
CA VAL A 131 -7.54 -6.12 -0.80
C VAL A 131 -7.72 -6.22 -2.32
N GLU A 132 -6.90 -7.01 -3.01
CA GLU A 132 -7.04 -7.19 -4.46
C GLU A 132 -8.32 -7.93 -4.85
N ASP A 133 -8.84 -8.83 -4.00
CA ASP A 133 -10.11 -9.52 -4.24
C ASP A 133 -11.30 -8.62 -3.90
N ALA A 134 -11.17 -7.87 -2.80
CA ALA A 134 -12.20 -6.93 -2.38
C ALA A 134 -12.40 -5.76 -3.35
N VAL A 135 -11.32 -5.22 -3.92
CA VAL A 135 -11.41 -4.17 -4.95
C VAL A 135 -12.09 -4.70 -6.22
N SER A 136 -11.77 -5.92 -6.66
CA SER A 136 -12.47 -6.54 -7.80
C SER A 136 -13.97 -6.74 -7.50
N GLU A 137 -14.33 -7.13 -6.28
CA GLU A 137 -15.72 -7.29 -5.86
C GLU A 137 -16.46 -5.95 -5.77
N LEU A 138 -15.81 -4.93 -5.23
CA LEU A 138 -16.30 -3.55 -5.18
C LEU A 138 -16.62 -3.06 -6.60
N ILE A 139 -15.69 -3.20 -7.54
CA ILE A 139 -15.87 -2.75 -8.93
C ILE A 139 -17.00 -3.51 -9.63
N ARG A 140 -17.05 -4.85 -9.48
CA ARG A 140 -18.17 -5.64 -10.03
C ARG A 140 -19.50 -5.13 -9.48
N LYS A 141 -19.56 -4.83 -8.18
CA LYS A 141 -20.76 -4.31 -7.54
C LYS A 141 -21.11 -2.89 -8.02
N SER A 142 -20.10 -2.06 -8.27
CA SER A 142 -20.29 -0.74 -8.89
C SER A 142 -20.94 -0.83 -10.27
N ILE A 143 -20.49 -1.77 -11.12
CA ILE A 143 -21.11 -2.04 -12.42
C ILE A 143 -22.58 -2.50 -12.25
N GLU A 144 -22.82 -3.45 -11.34
CA GLU A 144 -24.18 -3.97 -11.09
C GLU A 144 -25.16 -2.90 -10.61
N MET A 145 -24.66 -1.93 -9.85
CA MET A 145 -25.45 -0.82 -9.34
C MET A 145 -25.54 0.37 -10.32
N GLY A 146 -24.89 0.28 -11.48
CA GLY A 146 -24.91 1.33 -12.51
C GLY A 146 -24.03 2.54 -12.22
N PHE A 147 -23.02 2.40 -11.35
CA PHE A 147 -22.01 3.45 -11.12
C PHE A 147 -20.89 3.44 -12.18
N ILE A 148 -20.86 2.41 -13.02
CA ILE A 148 -19.96 2.29 -14.16
C ILE A 148 -20.82 1.81 -15.33
N ASP A 149 -21.46 2.74 -16.06
CA ASP A 149 -22.36 2.40 -17.16
C ASP A 149 -22.04 3.06 -18.51
N SER A 150 -21.20 4.12 -18.51
CA SER A 150 -20.92 4.95 -19.68
C SER A 150 -19.45 4.93 -20.11
N VAL A 151 -19.14 5.57 -21.24
CA VAL A 151 -17.76 5.68 -21.77
C VAL A 151 -16.85 6.46 -20.82
N ASP A 152 -17.40 7.46 -20.13
CA ASP A 152 -16.67 8.41 -19.30
C ASP A 152 -16.51 7.91 -17.85
N GLU A 153 -17.25 6.88 -17.45
CA GLU A 153 -17.21 6.28 -16.09
C GLU A 153 -16.32 5.02 -15.99
N ARG A 154 -15.62 4.66 -17.07
CA ARG A 154 -14.71 3.50 -17.08
C ARG A 154 -13.44 3.71 -16.27
N ILE A 155 -13.12 4.97 -15.96
CA ILE A 155 -11.90 5.33 -15.24
C ILE A 155 -12.08 5.00 -13.76
N VAL A 156 -11.18 4.16 -13.25
CA VAL A 156 -11.12 3.78 -11.84
C VAL A 156 -9.78 4.22 -11.27
N LEU A 157 -9.79 5.20 -10.37
CA LEU A 157 -8.56 5.63 -9.70
C LEU A 157 -8.33 4.81 -8.42
N ILE A 158 -7.19 4.14 -8.35
CA ILE A 158 -6.74 3.38 -7.19
C ILE A 158 -5.59 4.12 -6.54
N SER A 159 -5.79 4.55 -5.31
CA SER A 159 -4.81 5.36 -4.58
C SER A 159 -4.25 4.61 -3.39
N GLY A 160 -3.00 4.84 -3.02
CA GLY A 160 -2.36 4.20 -1.87
C GLY A 160 -1.58 5.17 -1.00
N ALA A 161 -1.65 4.99 0.32
CA ALA A 161 -0.81 5.68 1.30
C ALA A 161 -0.33 4.72 2.40
N LEU A 162 0.92 4.84 2.86
CA LEU A 162 1.41 4.10 4.02
C LEU A 162 0.85 4.66 5.33
N SER A 163 0.78 3.82 6.37
CA SER A 163 0.45 4.27 7.72
C SER A 163 1.52 5.22 8.26
N GLY A 164 1.13 6.21 9.07
CA GLY A 164 2.02 7.24 9.62
C GLY A 164 3.17 6.71 10.50
N GLU A 165 3.07 5.48 11.01
CA GLU A 165 4.17 4.79 11.69
C GLU A 165 5.15 4.15 10.69
N LYS A 166 4.63 3.61 9.58
CA LYS A 166 5.39 3.01 8.48
C LYS A 166 6.01 4.06 7.53
N SER A 167 5.65 5.33 7.67
CA SER A 167 6.23 6.45 6.90
C SER A 167 7.36 7.19 7.62
N LYS A 168 7.73 6.79 8.85
CA LYS A 168 8.76 7.48 9.67
C LYS A 168 10.09 6.73 9.78
N GLU A 169 10.23 5.54 9.20
CA GLU A 169 11.47 4.76 9.25
C GLU A 169 12.26 4.91 7.93
N SER A 170 13.16 5.90 7.88
CA SER A 170 13.81 6.43 6.67
C SER A 170 14.43 5.40 5.70
N SER A 171 14.94 4.27 6.17
CA SER A 171 15.55 3.21 5.32
C SER A 171 14.60 2.04 5.00
N SER A 172 13.42 2.00 5.63
CA SER A 172 12.34 1.05 5.34
C SER A 172 11.27 1.64 4.42
N ASN A 173 11.08 2.97 4.48
CA ASN A 173 10.04 3.68 3.74
C ASN A 173 10.11 3.42 2.23
N GLU A 174 11.28 3.51 1.60
CA GLU A 174 11.40 3.30 0.14
C GLU A 174 11.00 1.86 -0.27
N LYS A 175 11.34 0.87 0.56
CA LYS A 175 10.95 -0.53 0.35
C LYS A 175 9.45 -0.72 0.53
N GLU A 176 8.86 -0.08 1.54
CA GLU A 176 7.41 -0.16 1.79
C GLU A 176 6.61 0.63 0.73
N GLU A 177 7.09 1.77 0.25
CA GLU A 177 6.50 2.51 -0.87
C GLU A 177 6.55 1.68 -2.16
N THR A 178 7.67 1.02 -2.43
CA THR A 178 7.80 0.09 -3.57
C THR A 178 6.82 -1.08 -3.44
N ARG A 179 6.64 -1.62 -2.22
CA ARG A 179 5.65 -2.69 -1.97
C ARG A 179 4.22 -2.21 -2.17
N LEU A 180 3.89 -1.01 -1.70
CA LEU A 180 2.61 -0.38 -1.90
C LEU A 180 2.34 -0.14 -3.39
N TYR A 181 3.29 0.44 -4.12
CA TYR A 181 3.17 0.65 -5.57
C TYR A 181 2.94 -0.67 -6.32
N ARG A 182 3.69 -1.73 -5.99
CA ARG A 182 3.49 -3.06 -6.58
C ARG A 182 2.10 -3.61 -6.28
N LEU A 183 1.60 -3.43 -5.05
CA LEU A 183 0.24 -3.80 -4.68
C LEU A 183 -0.79 -3.05 -5.53
N LEU A 184 -0.68 -1.72 -5.66
CA LEU A 184 -1.57 -0.92 -6.50
C LEU A 184 -1.54 -1.38 -7.96
N ASN A 185 -0.36 -1.64 -8.51
CA ASN A 185 -0.22 -2.10 -9.88
C ASN A 185 -0.83 -3.51 -10.09
N ASN A 186 -0.69 -4.40 -9.11
CA ASN A 186 -1.36 -5.71 -9.15
C ASN A 186 -2.89 -5.58 -9.14
N ILE A 187 -3.43 -4.65 -8.36
CA ILE A 187 -4.86 -4.33 -8.34
C ILE A 187 -5.27 -3.78 -9.72
N LYS A 188 -4.55 -2.78 -10.23
CA LYS A 188 -4.77 -2.17 -11.55
C LYS A 188 -4.83 -3.23 -12.65
N ASN A 189 -3.78 -4.04 -12.78
CA ASN A 189 -3.70 -5.10 -13.80
C ASN A 189 -4.82 -6.14 -13.71
N LYS A 190 -5.38 -6.37 -12.51
CA LYS A 190 -6.47 -7.32 -12.30
C LYS A 190 -7.83 -6.74 -12.70
N ILE A 191 -7.99 -5.42 -12.61
CA ILE A 191 -9.26 -4.74 -12.92
C ILE A 191 -9.29 -4.25 -14.38
N ASP A 192 -8.13 -3.92 -14.96
CA ASP A 192 -7.99 -3.42 -16.31
C ASP A 192 -8.58 -4.40 -17.32
N ASN A 193 -9.52 -3.92 -18.13
CA ASN A 193 -10.12 -4.66 -19.23
C ASN A 193 -10.76 -3.68 -20.23
N ASN A 194 -11.44 -4.18 -21.27
CA ASN A 194 -12.05 -3.31 -22.30
C ASN A 194 -13.10 -2.31 -21.75
N SER A 195 -13.66 -2.58 -20.57
CA SER A 195 -14.70 -1.77 -19.93
C SER A 195 -14.18 -0.93 -18.75
N ILE A 196 -12.95 -1.15 -18.26
CA ILE A 196 -12.40 -0.46 -17.10
C ILE A 196 -10.95 -0.07 -17.37
N GLU A 197 -10.66 1.21 -17.16
CA GLU A 197 -9.32 1.78 -17.23
C GLU A 197 -8.86 2.17 -15.82
N GLY A 198 -7.99 1.36 -15.22
CA GLY A 198 -7.40 1.63 -13.92
C GLY A 198 -6.30 2.69 -14.02
N HIS A 199 -6.32 3.65 -13.11
CA HIS A 199 -5.25 4.62 -12.87
C HIS A 199 -4.73 4.45 -11.45
N ILE A 200 -3.43 4.65 -11.23
CA ILE A 200 -2.84 4.53 -9.89
C ILE A 200 -2.19 5.83 -9.45
N ILE A 201 -2.29 6.13 -8.16
CA ILE A 201 -1.55 7.23 -7.54
C ILE A 201 -1.09 6.84 -6.13
N VAL A 202 0.16 7.15 -5.82
CA VAL A 202 0.69 7.00 -4.45
C VAL A 202 0.77 8.39 -3.84
N VAL A 203 0.25 8.52 -2.62
CA VAL A 203 0.29 9.75 -1.84
C VAL A 203 0.92 9.48 -0.48
N GLY A 204 1.57 10.49 0.09
CA GLY A 204 2.16 10.37 1.41
C GLY A 204 1.11 10.35 2.53
N SER A 205 1.56 10.01 3.74
CA SER A 205 0.67 9.87 4.90
C SER A 205 0.05 11.20 5.35
N GLU A 206 0.78 12.32 5.18
CA GLU A 206 0.29 13.65 5.53
C GLU A 206 -0.71 14.17 4.49
N GLU A 207 -0.48 13.90 3.21
CA GLU A 207 -1.39 14.24 2.12
C GLU A 207 -2.73 13.54 2.30
N ARG A 208 -2.72 12.24 2.64
CA ARG A 208 -3.95 11.51 3.00
C ARG A 208 -4.68 12.18 4.17
N LYS A 209 -3.95 12.61 5.20
CA LYS A 209 -4.55 13.27 6.37
C LYS A 209 -5.21 14.59 5.98
N HIS A 210 -4.55 15.40 5.15
CA HIS A 210 -5.10 16.65 4.63
C HIS A 210 -6.33 16.44 3.74
N ALA A 211 -6.36 15.36 2.96
CA ALA A 211 -7.53 14.96 2.17
C ALA A 211 -8.75 14.67 3.08
N LEU A 212 -8.53 13.87 4.14
CA LEU A 212 -9.59 13.52 5.10
C LEU A 212 -10.12 14.75 5.87
N GLU A 213 -9.23 15.67 6.28
CA GLU A 213 -9.62 16.94 6.94
C GLU A 213 -10.53 17.80 6.06
N ARG A 214 -10.47 17.59 4.73
CA ARG A 214 -11.24 18.33 3.73
C ARG A 214 -12.39 17.50 3.13
N ASN A 215 -12.68 16.31 3.68
CA ASN A 215 -13.75 15.41 3.20
C ASN A 215 -13.63 15.02 1.71
N ILE A 216 -12.42 14.86 1.22
CA ILE A 216 -12.15 14.32 -0.12
C ILE A 216 -11.28 13.07 -0.02
N SER A 217 -11.30 12.23 -1.06
CA SER A 217 -10.45 11.06 -1.10
C SER A 217 -8.98 11.43 -1.30
N MET A 218 -8.10 10.58 -0.82
CA MET A 218 -6.66 10.77 -0.99
C MET A 218 -6.24 10.72 -2.46
N GLY A 219 -7.00 10.03 -3.31
CA GLY A 219 -6.80 10.02 -4.76
C GLY A 219 -7.11 11.34 -5.43
N LYS A 220 -8.29 11.90 -5.15
CA LYS A 220 -8.67 13.23 -5.64
C LYS A 220 -7.72 14.32 -5.15
N TYR A 221 -7.27 14.24 -3.89
CA TYR A 221 -6.25 15.15 -3.38
C TYR A 221 -4.90 14.96 -4.08
N GLY A 222 -4.48 13.73 -4.36
CA GLY A 222 -3.29 13.46 -5.14
C GLY A 222 -3.35 14.05 -6.57
N LEU A 223 -4.53 13.99 -7.22
CA LEU A 223 -4.75 14.64 -8.51
C LEU A 223 -4.71 16.17 -8.41
N TYR A 224 -5.25 16.76 -7.34
CA TYR A 224 -5.12 18.20 -7.07
C TYR A 224 -3.66 18.63 -6.94
N LEU A 225 -2.84 17.90 -6.17
CA LEU A 225 -1.41 18.18 -6.05
C LEU A 225 -0.69 18.06 -7.41
N LYS A 226 -1.12 17.11 -8.25
CA LYS A 226 -0.62 17.00 -9.64
C LYS A 226 -1.06 18.23 -10.47
N ALA A 227 -2.28 18.72 -10.29
CA ALA A 227 -2.80 19.90 -10.97
C ALA A 227 -2.04 21.18 -10.60
N GLU A 228 -1.81 21.41 -9.31
CA GLU A 228 -1.01 22.55 -8.83
C GLU A 228 0.40 22.53 -9.41
N LYS A 229 1.01 21.34 -9.47
CA LYS A 229 2.36 21.17 -10.03
C LYS A 229 2.44 21.47 -11.53
N LEU A 230 1.38 21.20 -12.28
CA LEU A 230 1.30 21.42 -13.73
C LEU A 230 0.69 22.78 -14.09
N GLU A 231 0.46 23.65 -13.09
CA GLU A 231 -0.23 24.94 -13.25
C GLU A 231 -1.56 24.81 -14.03
N ALA A 232 -2.23 23.67 -13.86
CA ALA A 232 -3.49 23.39 -14.55
C ALA A 232 -4.62 24.27 -14.00
N ASP A 233 -5.56 24.66 -14.85
CA ASP A 233 -6.76 25.43 -14.47
C ASP A 233 -7.78 24.53 -13.75
N ILE A 234 -7.39 24.08 -12.55
CA ILE A 234 -8.16 23.27 -11.61
C ILE A 234 -7.93 23.86 -10.22
N THR A 235 -8.96 24.49 -9.68
CA THR A 235 -8.96 24.98 -8.30
C THR A 235 -9.20 23.85 -7.31
N PHE A 236 -8.95 24.08 -6.03
CA PHE A 236 -9.25 23.09 -5.01
C PHE A 236 -10.75 22.79 -4.92
N GLU A 237 -11.60 23.80 -5.13
CA GLU A 237 -13.05 23.69 -5.13
C GLU A 237 -13.57 22.80 -6.28
N ASP A 238 -12.93 22.84 -7.44
CA ASP A 238 -13.29 22.03 -8.60
C ASP A 238 -13.21 20.51 -8.32
N ILE A 239 -12.35 20.10 -7.39
CA ILE A 239 -12.10 18.69 -7.05
C ILE A 239 -13.33 18.01 -6.42
N TYR A 240 -14.20 18.79 -5.77
CA TYR A 240 -15.43 18.26 -5.17
C TYR A 240 -16.42 17.81 -6.24
N ASP A 241 -16.60 18.64 -7.26
CA ASP A 241 -17.65 18.50 -8.26
C ASP A 241 -17.20 17.70 -9.49
N MET A 242 -15.92 17.77 -9.85
CA MET A 242 -15.40 17.04 -11.00
C MET A 242 -15.31 15.54 -10.75
N SER A 243 -15.63 14.77 -11.78
CA SER A 243 -15.33 13.35 -11.85
C SER A 243 -13.82 13.12 -11.97
N VAL A 244 -13.36 11.94 -11.56
CA VAL A 244 -11.95 11.54 -11.72
C VAL A 244 -11.54 11.57 -13.20
N ALA A 245 -12.43 11.16 -14.09
CA ALA A 245 -12.21 11.18 -15.54
C ALA A 245 -11.96 12.60 -16.07
N GLU A 246 -12.79 13.56 -15.70
CA GLU A 246 -12.64 14.96 -16.10
C GLU A 246 -11.35 15.58 -15.58
N ILE A 247 -10.98 15.28 -14.33
CA ILE A 247 -9.72 15.78 -13.74
C ILE A 247 -8.54 15.23 -14.54
N ILE A 248 -8.51 13.92 -14.81
CA ILE A 248 -7.43 13.29 -15.59
C ILE A 248 -7.38 13.84 -17.03
N GLU A 249 -8.53 14.03 -17.68
CA GLU A 249 -8.58 14.60 -19.04
C GLU A 249 -8.05 16.04 -19.07
N LYS A 250 -8.43 16.88 -18.10
CA LYS A 250 -7.90 18.25 -17.98
C LYS A 250 -6.40 18.26 -17.72
N LEU A 251 -5.91 17.40 -16.82
CA LEU A 251 -4.48 17.27 -16.55
C LEU A 251 -3.70 16.89 -17.82
N ASN A 252 -4.20 15.92 -18.59
CA ASN A 252 -3.58 15.53 -19.85
C ASN A 252 -3.56 16.68 -20.88
N LYS A 253 -4.59 17.54 -20.90
CA LYS A 253 -4.64 18.75 -21.76
C LYS A 253 -3.66 19.83 -21.31
N SER A 254 -3.53 20.09 -20.01
CA SER A 254 -2.58 21.07 -19.47
C SER A 254 -1.13 20.62 -19.65
N GLU A 255 -0.85 19.33 -19.46
CA GLU A 255 0.46 18.71 -19.74
C GLU A 255 0.84 18.90 -21.22
N SER A 256 -0.14 18.79 -22.14
CA SER A 256 0.04 19.07 -23.57
C SER A 256 0.28 20.56 -23.90
N GLN A 257 -0.22 21.50 -23.09
CA GLN A 257 -0.05 22.95 -23.30
C GLN A 257 1.26 23.47 -22.71
N GLU A 258 1.70 22.96 -21.57
CA GLU A 258 3.01 23.26 -20.98
C GLU A 258 4.14 22.85 -21.95
N LEU A 259 4.01 21.68 -22.60
CA LEU A 259 4.89 21.22 -23.68
C LEU A 259 4.90 22.16 -24.91
N ALA A 260 3.80 22.87 -25.18
CA ALA A 260 3.67 23.78 -26.32
C ALA A 260 4.22 25.18 -26.01
N ASP A 261 4.03 25.72 -24.80
CA ASP A 261 4.50 27.05 -24.40
C ASP A 261 6.03 27.10 -24.18
N VAL A 262 6.65 25.97 -23.78
CA VAL A 262 8.11 25.83 -23.72
C VAL A 262 8.78 25.98 -25.10
N SER A 263 8.04 25.81 -26.19
CA SER A 263 8.57 25.99 -27.56
C SER A 263 8.59 27.44 -28.06
N ASN A 264 8.05 28.41 -27.31
CA ASN A 264 7.99 29.81 -27.71
C ASN A 264 8.26 30.77 -26.52
N PRO A 265 9.52 31.20 -26.28
CA PRO A 265 9.83 32.03 -25.13
C PRO A 265 9.37 33.48 -25.35
N ARG A 266 8.30 33.90 -24.66
CA ARG A 266 8.07 35.32 -24.32
C ARG A 266 8.36 35.54 -22.85
N THR A 267 9.30 36.45 -22.61
CA THR A 267 9.70 36.94 -21.30
C THR A 267 8.59 37.80 -20.70
N SER A 268 8.04 37.36 -19.57
CA SER A 268 7.41 38.22 -18.57
C SER A 268 7.62 37.60 -17.18
N PRO A 269 7.90 38.42 -16.15
CA PRO A 269 8.31 37.91 -14.85
C PRO A 269 7.12 37.37 -14.05
N VAL A 270 7.25 36.16 -13.52
CA VAL A 270 6.32 35.55 -12.55
C VAL A 270 6.49 36.22 -11.18
N PRO A 271 5.42 36.74 -10.55
CA PRO A 271 5.47 37.25 -9.19
C PRO A 271 5.46 36.12 -8.15
N THR A 272 6.20 36.33 -7.07
CA THR A 272 6.30 35.45 -5.89
C THR A 272 4.93 35.19 -5.25
N PRO A 273 4.53 33.93 -4.99
CA PRO A 273 3.29 33.64 -4.27
C PRO A 273 3.40 34.06 -2.80
N SER A 274 2.35 34.71 -2.28
CA SER A 274 2.19 35.00 -0.86
C SER A 274 1.06 34.13 -0.30
N LEU A 275 1.26 33.59 0.90
CA LEU A 275 0.22 32.82 1.62
C LEU A 275 -1.00 33.71 1.92
N PRO A 276 -2.24 33.29 1.63
CA PRO A 276 -3.42 33.99 2.12
C PRO A 276 -3.59 33.78 3.63
N GLN A 277 -3.54 34.89 4.38
CA GLN A 277 -4.10 34.94 5.72
C GLN A 277 -5.62 34.94 5.67
N ARG A 278 -6.24 34.07 6.48
CA ARG A 278 -7.69 34.02 6.70
C ARG A 278 -8.15 35.31 7.39
N THR A 279 -9.07 36.04 6.76
CA THR A 279 -9.89 37.06 7.42
C THR A 279 -11.29 36.50 7.61
N ASP A 280 -11.79 36.57 8.84
CA ASP A 280 -13.16 36.23 9.19
C ASP A 280 -14.12 37.32 8.70
N ALA A 281 -15.16 36.95 7.97
CA ALA A 281 -16.40 37.73 7.87
C ALA A 281 -17.60 36.84 7.49
N VAL A 282 -18.74 37.20 8.05
CA VAL A 282 -19.98 36.44 8.22
C VAL A 282 -21.05 36.81 7.17
N GLN A 283 -21.88 35.82 6.83
CA GLN A 283 -23.24 35.84 6.24
C GLN A 283 -23.52 36.38 4.82
N GLY A 284 -24.18 35.50 4.05
CA GLY A 284 -25.01 35.85 2.88
C GLY A 284 -25.62 34.60 2.25
N SER A 285 -26.76 34.14 2.77
CA SER A 285 -27.54 32.99 2.28
C SER A 285 -28.23 33.25 0.93
N THR A 286 -28.25 32.25 0.01
CA THR A 286 -29.30 32.05 -1.02
C THR A 286 -29.17 30.64 -1.67
N PRO A 287 -30.19 30.09 -2.34
CA PRO A 287 -30.82 28.84 -1.90
C PRO A 287 -30.52 27.61 -2.78
N ILE A 288 -30.60 26.46 -2.10
CA ILE A 288 -30.52 25.09 -2.64
C ILE A 288 -31.73 24.81 -3.54
N LYS A 289 -31.49 24.36 -4.78
CA LYS A 289 -32.50 23.70 -5.62
C LYS A 289 -32.57 22.23 -5.25
N THR A 290 -33.66 21.85 -4.59
CA THR A 290 -34.04 20.47 -4.31
C THR A 290 -34.72 19.87 -5.54
N PHE A 291 -34.21 18.77 -6.08
CA PHE A 291 -34.96 17.91 -7.00
C PHE A 291 -35.59 16.77 -6.20
N THR A 292 -36.92 16.73 -6.21
CA THR A 292 -37.74 15.64 -5.65
C THR A 292 -38.08 14.67 -6.78
N PRO A 293 -38.01 13.33 -6.59
CA PRO A 293 -38.39 12.38 -7.63
C PRO A 293 -39.91 12.18 -7.64
N ASN A 294 -40.49 12.08 -8.85
CA ASN A 294 -41.87 11.60 -9.02
C ASN A 294 -41.85 10.18 -9.62
N PRO A 295 -42.57 9.20 -9.05
CA PRO A 295 -42.64 7.85 -9.59
C PRO A 295 -43.70 7.76 -10.68
N THR A 296 -43.55 6.84 -11.64
CA THR A 296 -44.67 6.35 -12.44
C THR A 296 -44.54 4.85 -12.63
N ILE A 297 -45.56 4.16 -12.12
CA ILE A 297 -45.78 2.72 -12.17
C ILE A 297 -46.40 2.36 -13.52
N THR A 298 -45.76 1.38 -14.17
CA THR A 298 -46.29 0.17 -14.82
C THR A 298 -47.62 0.24 -15.56
N ASP A 299 -47.60 -0.21 -16.82
CA ASP A 299 -48.59 -1.21 -17.25
C ASP A 299 -47.99 -2.29 -18.15
N VAL A 300 -48.39 -3.51 -17.84
CA VAL A 300 -47.97 -4.79 -18.40
C VAL A 300 -48.94 -5.19 -19.50
N TRP A 301 -48.48 -5.63 -20.69
CA TRP A 301 -49.00 -6.87 -21.27
C TRP A 301 -48.11 -7.50 -22.35
N THR A 302 -48.38 -8.78 -22.56
CA THR A 302 -47.57 -9.90 -23.02
C THR A 302 -47.55 -10.10 -24.54
N GLY A 303 -46.51 -10.79 -25.04
CA GLY A 303 -46.63 -11.54 -26.29
C GLY A 303 -45.30 -11.93 -26.94
N ARG A 304 -44.99 -13.23 -26.93
CA ARG A 304 -43.90 -13.89 -27.67
C ARG A 304 -44.53 -14.76 -28.79
N PRO A 305 -43.77 -15.42 -29.67
CA PRO A 305 -43.08 -14.93 -30.88
C PRO A 305 -43.71 -15.49 -32.19
N GLY A 306 -43.35 -14.91 -33.34
CA GLY A 306 -43.69 -15.47 -34.66
C GLY A 306 -42.59 -15.20 -35.69
N THR A 307 -41.97 -16.27 -36.17
CA THR A 307 -41.00 -16.36 -37.26
C THR A 307 -41.57 -15.86 -38.60
N SER A 308 -40.76 -15.15 -39.41
CA SER A 308 -40.88 -15.21 -40.87
C SER A 308 -39.57 -14.78 -41.56
N VAL A 309 -39.34 -15.45 -42.68
CA VAL A 309 -38.16 -15.56 -43.53
C VAL A 309 -37.82 -14.33 -44.40
N LEU A 310 -36.54 -14.27 -44.74
CA LEU A 310 -35.78 -13.59 -45.82
C LEU A 310 -36.58 -12.93 -46.98
N PRO A 311 -36.01 -11.86 -47.59
CA PRO A 311 -35.34 -12.12 -48.88
C PRO A 311 -33.98 -11.41 -49.06
N THR A 312 -33.16 -12.09 -49.87
CA THR A 312 -31.85 -11.71 -50.42
C THR A 312 -31.97 -10.59 -51.46
N ASN A 313 -31.01 -9.66 -51.49
CA ASN A 313 -30.32 -9.20 -52.70
C ASN A 313 -29.10 -8.29 -52.38
N THR A 314 -27.90 -8.88 -52.57
CA THR A 314 -26.75 -8.43 -53.41
C THR A 314 -26.09 -7.04 -53.14
N PRO A 315 -24.74 -6.94 -53.24
CA PRO A 315 -23.93 -6.07 -52.39
C PRO A 315 -23.60 -4.71 -53.00
N VAL A 316 -23.30 -3.73 -52.14
CA VAL A 316 -22.63 -2.48 -52.52
C VAL A 316 -21.51 -2.23 -51.51
N GLY A 317 -20.32 -1.91 -52.05
CA GLY A 317 -19.03 -1.95 -51.37
C GLY A 317 -18.94 -1.12 -50.09
N SER A 318 -18.34 -1.73 -49.07
CA SER A 318 -17.87 -1.05 -47.87
C SER A 318 -16.46 -0.53 -48.14
N LEU A 319 -16.31 0.79 -48.14
CA LEU A 319 -15.01 1.44 -48.00
C LEU A 319 -14.60 1.29 -46.53
N GLU A 320 -13.68 0.38 -46.26
CA GLU A 320 -12.94 0.34 -45.00
C GLU A 320 -12.02 1.56 -44.94
N SER A 321 -12.33 2.51 -44.06
CA SER A 321 -11.38 3.53 -43.61
C SER A 321 -10.53 2.96 -42.48
N THR A 322 -9.54 2.14 -42.84
CA THR A 322 -8.39 1.85 -41.99
C THR A 322 -7.43 3.04 -41.99
N THR A 323 -7.51 3.93 -41.00
CA THR A 323 -6.39 4.83 -40.69
C THR A 323 -5.38 4.05 -39.84
N LYS A 324 -4.52 3.32 -40.55
CA LYS A 324 -3.24 2.83 -40.05
C LYS A 324 -2.37 4.05 -39.78
N SER A 325 -2.15 4.40 -38.51
CA SER A 325 -1.16 5.41 -38.13
C SER A 325 0.21 4.89 -38.58
N THR A 326 0.75 5.53 -39.61
CA THR A 326 2.08 5.26 -40.14
C THR A 326 3.08 5.97 -39.24
N ALA A 327 3.95 5.19 -38.59
CA ALA A 327 5.08 5.73 -37.85
C ALA A 327 5.93 6.62 -38.77
N THR A 328 6.04 7.89 -38.40
CA THR A 328 6.92 8.88 -39.04
C THR A 328 8.37 8.60 -38.59
N PRO A 329 9.41 8.86 -39.41
CA PRO A 329 10.78 8.45 -39.09
C PRO A 329 11.28 9.09 -37.80
N THR A 330 11.92 8.29 -36.96
CA THR A 330 12.60 8.69 -35.72
C THR A 330 13.55 9.86 -36.00
N GLY A 331 13.19 11.05 -35.53
CA GLY A 331 14.11 12.18 -35.48
C GLY A 331 15.37 11.79 -34.71
N MET A 332 16.51 12.36 -35.07
CA MET A 332 17.76 12.16 -34.33
C MET A 332 17.55 12.61 -32.87
N PRO A 333 18.12 11.92 -31.86
CA PRO A 333 17.95 12.31 -30.46
C PRO A 333 18.44 13.75 -30.25
N THR A 334 17.63 14.61 -29.66
CA THR A 334 17.98 16.01 -29.39
C THR A 334 18.09 16.24 -27.89
N LYS A 335 18.81 17.30 -27.49
CA LYS A 335 18.82 17.75 -26.09
C LYS A 335 17.38 17.98 -25.63
N GLY A 336 17.04 17.44 -24.46
CA GLY A 336 15.70 17.42 -23.89
C GLY A 336 14.82 16.26 -24.35
N SER A 337 15.33 15.18 -24.98
CA SER A 337 14.56 13.96 -25.27
C SER A 337 14.33 13.05 -24.05
N LEU A 338 15.13 13.22 -23.00
CA LEU A 338 14.95 12.59 -21.71
C LEU A 338 15.05 13.66 -20.63
N LYS A 339 14.42 13.41 -19.48
CA LYS A 339 14.55 14.23 -18.28
C LYS A 339 14.79 13.37 -17.05
N ILE A 340 15.81 13.68 -16.24
CA ILE A 340 16.07 12.98 -14.98
C ILE A 340 15.63 13.84 -13.81
N GLN A 341 14.94 13.21 -12.87
CA GLN A 341 14.74 13.74 -11.53
C GLN A 341 15.43 12.87 -10.49
N TYR A 342 16.10 13.53 -9.56
CA TYR A 342 16.92 12.90 -8.54
C TYR A 342 16.87 13.69 -7.24
N TYR A 343 16.96 12.98 -6.12
CA TYR A 343 17.19 13.55 -4.80
C TYR A 343 17.98 12.55 -3.96
N SER A 344 18.64 13.06 -2.93
CA SER A 344 19.29 12.26 -1.90
C SER A 344 18.93 12.80 -0.53
N LYS A 345 18.03 12.09 0.16
CA LYS A 345 17.60 12.42 1.52
C LYS A 345 18.63 12.03 2.58
N ALA A 346 19.90 11.88 2.21
CA ALA A 346 20.91 11.45 3.17
C ALA A 346 21.04 12.47 4.30
N GLU A 347 20.63 12.09 5.51
CA GLU A 347 20.75 12.91 6.73
C GLU A 347 22.23 13.21 7.11
N LYS A 348 23.18 12.58 6.42
CA LYS A 348 24.61 12.62 6.69
C LYS A 348 25.40 12.64 5.39
N GLU A 349 26.46 13.44 5.37
CA GLU A 349 27.44 13.50 4.28
C GLU A 349 28.31 12.24 4.20
N ILE A 350 28.45 11.52 5.32
CA ILE A 350 29.23 10.28 5.38
C ILE A 350 28.30 9.05 5.39
N VAL A 351 28.36 8.24 4.33
CA VAL A 351 27.45 7.10 4.08
C VAL A 351 28.19 5.82 3.70
N GLN A 352 27.61 4.64 3.95
CA GLN A 352 28.19 3.35 3.55
C GLN A 352 27.84 2.95 2.11
N GLY A 353 26.80 3.56 1.55
CA GLY A 353 26.43 3.41 0.16
C GLY A 353 25.82 4.72 -0.33
N ILE A 354 26.15 5.09 -1.55
CA ILE A 354 25.59 6.26 -2.23
C ILE A 354 24.33 5.81 -2.94
N ASP A 355 23.22 6.39 -2.55
CA ASP A 355 21.92 6.23 -3.19
C ASP A 355 21.86 7.11 -4.43
N TYR A 356 21.75 6.48 -5.59
CA TYR A 356 21.62 7.17 -6.88
C TYR A 356 20.24 6.96 -7.50
N SER A 357 19.24 6.57 -6.70
CA SER A 357 17.88 6.29 -7.16
C SER A 357 17.26 7.50 -7.85
N PHE A 358 16.83 7.30 -9.10
CA PHE A 358 16.35 8.38 -9.95
C PHE A 358 15.07 7.95 -10.66
N ARG A 359 14.32 8.94 -11.15
CA ARG A 359 13.27 8.72 -12.12
C ARG A 359 13.56 9.46 -13.42
N MET A 360 13.12 8.90 -14.53
CA MET A 360 13.39 9.43 -15.86
C MET A 360 12.12 9.46 -16.70
N PHE A 361 11.95 10.56 -17.44
CA PHE A 361 10.79 10.82 -18.27
C PHE A 361 11.22 10.77 -19.74
N ASN A 362 10.36 10.21 -20.58
CA ASN A 362 10.42 10.44 -22.02
C ASN A 362 9.59 11.68 -22.35
N THR A 363 10.28 12.72 -22.79
CA THR A 363 9.71 14.03 -23.15
C THR A 363 9.44 14.16 -24.64
N THR A 364 9.55 13.06 -25.38
CA THR A 364 9.27 12.99 -26.82
C THR A 364 7.94 12.28 -27.09
N ASN A 365 7.38 12.48 -28.28
CA ASN A 365 6.16 11.81 -28.72
C ASN A 365 6.41 10.42 -29.33
N SER A 366 7.61 9.85 -29.14
CA SER A 366 7.98 8.54 -29.69
C SER A 366 8.51 7.65 -28.58
N VAL A 367 8.22 6.35 -28.68
CA VAL A 367 8.76 5.36 -27.74
C VAL A 367 10.30 5.33 -27.84
N ILE A 368 10.98 5.39 -26.70
CA ILE A 368 12.43 5.26 -26.60
C ILE A 368 12.78 3.81 -26.22
N ASP A 369 13.62 3.14 -27.01
CA ASP A 369 14.20 1.85 -26.62
C ASP A 369 15.32 2.08 -25.59
N LEU A 370 15.16 1.53 -24.38
CA LEU A 370 16.09 1.77 -23.28
C LEU A 370 17.45 1.11 -23.52
N LYS A 371 17.56 0.17 -24.48
CA LYS A 371 18.86 -0.40 -24.90
C LYS A 371 19.81 0.63 -25.48
N ASP A 372 19.26 1.71 -26.04
CA ASP A 372 20.04 2.81 -26.58
C ASP A 372 20.40 3.86 -25.52
N VAL A 373 19.89 3.71 -24.28
CA VAL A 373 20.01 4.71 -23.21
C VAL A 373 21.16 4.40 -22.25
N LYS A 374 21.88 5.45 -21.86
CA LYS A 374 22.86 5.43 -20.76
C LYS A 374 22.58 6.59 -19.81
N VAL A 375 22.78 6.37 -18.51
CA VAL A 375 22.70 7.41 -17.47
C VAL A 375 24.01 7.45 -16.69
N ARG A 376 24.49 8.63 -16.27
CA ARG A 376 25.70 8.75 -15.45
C ARG A 376 25.47 9.54 -14.16
N TYR A 377 26.08 9.03 -13.09
CA TYR A 377 26.24 9.69 -11.80
C TYR A 377 27.74 9.93 -11.56
N TYR A 378 28.12 11.17 -11.30
CA TYR A 378 29.51 11.63 -11.17
C TYR A 378 29.85 11.92 -9.71
N PHE A 379 31.00 11.42 -9.27
CA PHE A 379 31.40 11.45 -7.87
C PHE A 379 32.91 11.54 -7.70
N LYS A 380 33.36 11.78 -6.47
CA LYS A 380 34.76 11.79 -6.07
C LYS A 380 35.06 10.64 -5.15
N GLU A 381 36.06 9.84 -5.53
CA GLU A 381 36.53 8.77 -4.68
C GLU A 381 37.96 8.37 -5.05
N ASP A 382 38.77 7.96 -4.07
CA ASP A 382 40.15 7.55 -4.30
C ASP A 382 40.30 6.03 -4.50
N VAL A 383 39.36 5.22 -3.98
CA VAL A 383 39.43 3.76 -4.14
C VAL A 383 39.32 3.34 -5.61
N SER A 384 39.88 2.18 -5.97
CA SER A 384 39.82 1.66 -7.33
C SER A 384 38.37 1.44 -7.78
N ILE A 385 38.08 1.65 -9.06
CA ILE A 385 36.76 1.31 -9.64
C ILE A 385 36.41 -0.18 -9.50
N ASN A 386 37.42 -1.04 -9.37
CA ASN A 386 37.24 -2.49 -9.16
C ASN A 386 36.89 -2.84 -7.71
N ASP A 387 37.08 -1.90 -6.78
CA ASP A 387 36.80 -2.07 -5.36
C ASP A 387 35.40 -1.56 -4.97
N MET A 388 34.56 -1.29 -5.96
CA MET A 388 33.18 -0.83 -5.79
C MET A 388 32.22 -1.74 -6.54
N ASN A 389 31.00 -1.82 -6.02
CA ASN A 389 29.92 -2.58 -6.62
C ASN A 389 28.61 -1.80 -6.52
N SER A 390 27.65 -2.15 -7.36
CA SER A 390 26.32 -1.54 -7.38
C SER A 390 25.25 -2.60 -7.24
N ALA A 391 24.17 -2.26 -6.52
CA ALA A 391 22.98 -3.07 -6.37
C ALA A 391 21.77 -2.30 -6.90
N VAL A 392 21.13 -2.86 -7.92
CA VAL A 392 19.83 -2.39 -8.43
C VAL A 392 18.74 -3.16 -7.70
N TYR A 393 17.87 -2.45 -7.01
CA TYR A 393 16.77 -3.02 -6.23
C TYR A 393 15.42 -2.96 -6.95
N PHE A 394 15.24 -2.01 -7.86
CA PHE A 394 14.02 -1.87 -8.65
C PHE A 394 14.30 -1.23 -10.02
N TYR A 395 13.55 -1.69 -11.01
CA TYR A 395 13.51 -1.15 -12.37
C TYR A 395 12.09 -1.27 -12.91
N SER A 396 11.40 -0.14 -13.14
CA SER A 396 9.98 -0.17 -13.50
C SER A 396 9.68 -0.68 -14.92
N CYS A 397 10.63 -0.59 -15.85
CA CYS A 397 10.41 -0.94 -17.27
C CYS A 397 10.94 -2.33 -17.64
N GLY A 398 11.28 -3.19 -16.67
CA GLY A 398 11.81 -4.53 -16.95
C GLY A 398 12.22 -5.32 -15.71
N ASN A 399 13.21 -6.21 -15.87
CA ASN A 399 13.80 -6.95 -14.75
C ASN A 399 15.06 -6.24 -14.25
N GLU A 400 15.30 -6.21 -12.94
CA GLU A 400 16.46 -5.54 -12.35
C GLU A 400 17.80 -6.06 -12.90
N LYS A 401 17.86 -7.33 -13.33
CA LYS A 401 19.05 -7.93 -13.96
C LYS A 401 19.36 -7.37 -15.35
N ASP A 402 18.41 -6.68 -15.97
CA ASP A 402 18.61 -6.01 -17.26
C ASP A 402 19.26 -4.64 -17.10
N VAL A 403 19.39 -4.13 -15.86
CA VAL A 403 20.11 -2.89 -15.55
C VAL A 403 21.56 -3.21 -15.20
N HIS A 404 22.49 -2.68 -15.98
CA HIS A 404 23.91 -2.87 -15.79
C HIS A 404 24.59 -1.60 -15.32
N CYS A 405 25.37 -1.74 -14.25
CA CYS A 405 26.06 -0.66 -13.57
C CYS A 405 27.57 -0.89 -13.69
N LYS A 406 28.31 0.10 -14.19
CA LYS A 406 29.76 0.01 -14.34
C LYS A 406 30.45 1.32 -14.00
N PHE A 407 31.54 1.24 -13.24
CA PHE A 407 32.34 2.39 -12.84
C PHE A 407 33.45 2.68 -13.85
N TYR A 408 33.74 3.97 -14.02
CA TYR A 408 34.81 4.47 -14.88
C TYR A 408 35.55 5.60 -14.16
N ASN A 409 36.85 5.72 -14.44
CA ASN A 409 37.60 6.91 -14.04
C ASN A 409 37.31 8.05 -15.02
N LEU A 410 37.20 9.26 -14.49
CA LEU A 410 37.04 10.50 -15.24
C LEU A 410 38.33 11.31 -15.15
N SER A 411 38.81 11.80 -16.30
CA SER A 411 39.94 12.72 -16.36
C SER A 411 39.47 14.07 -16.91
N GLY A 412 40.14 15.15 -16.49
CA GLY A 412 39.90 16.49 -17.03
C GLY A 412 38.84 17.34 -16.32
N SER A 413 38.27 16.87 -15.19
CA SER A 413 37.42 17.65 -14.30
C SER A 413 37.99 17.68 -12.87
N ASP A 414 37.81 18.79 -12.17
CA ASP A 414 38.11 18.95 -10.75
C ASP A 414 36.89 18.70 -9.85
N LYS A 415 35.70 18.56 -10.46
CA LYS A 415 34.42 18.33 -9.77
C LYS A 415 34.07 16.86 -9.59
N ALA A 416 34.62 15.98 -10.42
CA ALA A 416 34.47 14.53 -10.28
C ALA A 416 35.71 13.82 -10.85
N ASN A 417 36.09 12.69 -10.25
CA ASN A 417 37.19 11.84 -10.74
C ASN A 417 36.70 10.45 -11.17
N LYS A 418 35.42 10.12 -10.97
CA LYS A 418 34.77 8.89 -11.39
C LYS A 418 33.32 9.13 -11.77
N TYR A 419 32.76 8.19 -12.52
CA TYR A 419 31.33 8.10 -12.72
C TYR A 419 30.85 6.64 -12.72
N LEU A 420 29.63 6.45 -12.25
CA LEU A 420 28.84 5.25 -12.45
C LEU A 420 28.03 5.42 -13.73
N GLU A 421 28.14 4.48 -14.66
CA GLU A 421 27.31 4.39 -15.86
C GLU A 421 26.25 3.29 -15.70
N ILE A 422 25.00 3.66 -15.92
CA ILE A 422 23.83 2.79 -15.89
C ILE A 422 23.37 2.56 -17.33
N THR A 423 23.19 1.29 -17.72
CA THR A 423 22.74 0.87 -19.05
C THR A 423 21.66 -0.20 -18.94
N PHE A 424 20.86 -0.37 -19.99
CA PHE A 424 19.70 -1.28 -19.97
C PHE A 424 19.81 -2.33 -21.10
N ARG A 425 19.48 -3.59 -20.82
CA ARG A 425 19.41 -4.67 -21.82
C ARG A 425 18.02 -4.84 -22.44
N SER A 426 17.00 -4.32 -21.77
CA SER A 426 15.60 -4.44 -22.16
C SER A 426 14.80 -3.25 -21.64
N GLY A 427 13.59 -3.10 -22.15
CA GLY A 427 12.64 -2.06 -21.73
C GLY A 427 12.45 -0.99 -22.81
N SER A 428 11.30 -0.34 -22.73
CA SER A 428 10.94 0.79 -23.57
C SER A 428 10.29 1.84 -22.68
N LEU A 429 10.53 3.10 -22.98
CA LEU A 429 9.91 4.22 -22.29
C LEU A 429 8.95 4.92 -23.24
N SER A 430 7.66 4.75 -23.01
CA SER A 430 6.62 5.40 -23.81
C SER A 430 6.59 6.91 -23.53
N PRO A 431 6.04 7.73 -24.43
CA PRO A 431 5.71 9.11 -24.09
C PRO A 431 4.92 9.19 -22.78
N ASP A 432 5.24 10.16 -21.92
CA ASP A 432 4.59 10.42 -20.63
C ASP A 432 4.72 9.29 -19.58
N GLU A 433 5.46 8.23 -19.89
CA GLU A 433 5.80 7.17 -18.95
C GLU A 433 7.02 7.56 -18.10
N ILE A 434 6.99 7.19 -16.83
CA ILE A 434 8.05 7.43 -15.87
C ILE A 434 8.78 6.12 -15.60
N LEU A 435 10.07 6.11 -15.91
CA LEU A 435 11.00 5.07 -15.47
C LEU A 435 11.45 5.36 -14.04
N TYR A 436 11.40 4.36 -13.17
CA TYR A 436 11.94 4.41 -11.81
C TYR A 436 13.10 3.42 -11.69
N ILE A 437 14.21 3.89 -11.12
CA ILE A 437 15.34 3.07 -10.69
C ILE A 437 15.58 3.34 -9.21
N THR A 438 15.58 2.26 -8.42
CA THR A 438 16.05 2.29 -7.03
C THR A 438 17.33 1.49 -6.94
N ALA A 439 18.41 2.14 -6.55
CA ALA A 439 19.73 1.52 -6.53
C ALA A 439 20.73 2.30 -5.67
N LEU A 440 21.74 1.59 -5.18
CA LEU A 440 22.89 2.20 -4.51
C LEU A 440 24.19 1.56 -4.97
N PHE A 441 25.30 2.28 -4.79
CA PHE A 441 26.64 1.69 -4.89
C PHE A 441 27.41 1.78 -3.58
N TYR A 442 28.32 0.84 -3.38
CA TYR A 442 29.08 0.65 -2.15
C TYR A 442 30.50 0.17 -2.44
N LYS A 443 31.42 0.39 -1.49
CA LYS A 443 32.77 -0.21 -1.52
C LYS A 443 32.68 -1.68 -1.14
N ASN A 444 33.48 -2.54 -1.77
CA ASN A 444 33.48 -3.99 -1.51
C ASN A 444 33.82 -4.34 -0.06
N ASP A 445 34.58 -3.48 0.62
CA ASP A 445 34.93 -3.59 2.04
C ASP A 445 33.90 -2.95 2.99
N TRP A 446 32.80 -2.41 2.46
CA TRP A 446 31.78 -1.64 3.20
C TRP A 446 32.33 -0.38 3.89
N GLY A 447 33.46 0.14 3.41
CA GLY A 447 33.98 1.44 3.77
C GLY A 447 33.00 2.56 3.42
N LYS A 448 33.18 3.71 4.08
CA LYS A 448 32.30 4.87 3.90
C LYS A 448 32.75 5.77 2.74
N PHE A 449 31.79 6.42 2.11
CA PHE A 449 31.98 7.56 1.21
C PHE A 449 31.74 8.86 1.96
N ASP A 450 32.40 9.91 1.49
CA ASP A 450 31.96 11.28 1.70
C ASP A 450 31.30 11.71 0.39
N GLN A 451 30.00 12.02 0.42
CA GLN A 451 29.25 12.42 -0.78
C GLN A 451 29.08 13.94 -0.86
N SER A 452 29.61 14.70 0.11
CA SER A 452 29.42 16.16 0.18
C SER A 452 30.03 16.92 -0.99
N ASP A 453 31.06 16.35 -1.64
CA ASP A 453 31.76 16.94 -2.78
C ASP A 453 31.51 16.19 -4.11
N ASP A 454 30.55 15.27 -4.12
CA ASP A 454 30.11 14.58 -5.33
C ASP A 454 29.34 15.52 -6.24
N TYR A 455 29.74 15.61 -7.52
CA TYR A 455 29.09 16.47 -8.49
C TYR A 455 27.59 16.18 -8.65
N SER A 456 27.20 14.91 -8.65
CA SER A 456 25.81 14.49 -8.81
C SER A 456 25.00 14.45 -7.51
N TYR A 457 25.60 14.68 -6.34
CA TYR A 457 24.88 14.63 -5.06
C TYR A 457 23.90 15.79 -4.92
N ASN A 458 22.68 15.49 -4.50
CA ASN A 458 21.59 16.45 -4.36
C ASN A 458 20.87 16.31 -3.00
N PRO A 459 21.26 17.10 -1.98
CA PRO A 459 20.75 16.95 -0.60
C PRO A 459 19.35 17.57 -0.41
N VAL A 460 18.37 17.13 -1.20
CA VAL A 460 16.96 17.51 -1.07
C VAL A 460 16.10 16.30 -0.72
N ASP A 461 14.89 16.52 -0.24
CA ASP A 461 14.01 15.49 0.33
C ASP A 461 12.94 14.96 -0.63
N SER A 462 12.93 15.45 -1.88
CA SER A 462 11.96 15.10 -2.90
C SER A 462 12.53 15.28 -4.31
N TYR A 463 11.98 14.55 -5.29
CA TYR A 463 12.43 14.59 -6.67
C TYR A 463 12.38 16.00 -7.29
N VAL A 464 13.54 16.47 -7.74
CA VAL A 464 13.70 17.70 -8.53
C VAL A 464 14.38 17.39 -9.86
N ASP A 465 14.12 18.19 -10.89
CA ASP A 465 14.87 18.12 -12.15
C ASP A 465 16.36 18.33 -11.83
N TRP A 466 17.19 17.36 -12.21
CA TRP A 466 18.59 17.33 -11.78
C TRP A 466 19.52 17.18 -12.97
N GLU A 467 20.19 18.29 -13.31
CA GLU A 467 21.07 18.37 -14.48
C GLU A 467 22.50 17.90 -14.20
N ASN A 468 22.89 17.68 -12.94
CA ASN A 468 24.21 17.13 -12.60
C ASN A 468 24.28 15.61 -12.74
N MET A 469 23.21 14.97 -13.21
CA MET A 469 23.22 13.63 -13.79
C MET A 469 22.94 13.75 -15.29
N THR A 470 23.58 12.91 -16.10
CA THR A 470 23.46 12.99 -17.56
C THR A 470 22.77 11.76 -18.14
N ALA A 471 22.04 11.95 -19.23
CA ALA A 471 21.45 10.87 -20.01
C ALA A 471 21.88 10.96 -21.48
N TYR A 472 22.09 9.80 -22.11
CA TYR A 472 22.50 9.69 -23.50
C TYR A 472 21.58 8.72 -24.23
N ILE A 473 21.31 9.00 -25.50
CA ILE A 473 20.66 8.07 -26.44
C ILE A 473 21.63 7.84 -27.59
N LYS A 474 22.05 6.60 -27.82
CA LYS A 474 23.05 6.24 -28.84
C LYS A 474 24.32 7.11 -28.75
N ASP A 475 24.81 7.28 -27.53
CA ASP A 475 25.98 8.10 -27.18
C ASP A 475 25.85 9.62 -27.42
N VAL A 476 24.68 10.11 -27.83
CA VAL A 476 24.39 11.55 -27.90
C VAL A 476 23.84 12.02 -26.56
N LEU A 477 24.45 13.05 -25.96
CA LEU A 477 23.98 13.67 -24.72
C LEU A 477 22.60 14.31 -24.95
N VAL A 478 21.60 13.85 -24.22
CA VAL A 478 20.21 14.34 -24.33
C VAL A 478 19.68 14.98 -23.04
N TRP A 479 20.33 14.77 -21.89
CA TRP A 479 19.96 15.42 -20.63
C TRP A 479 21.20 15.75 -19.79
N GLY A 480 21.13 16.84 -19.02
CA GLY A 480 22.13 17.22 -18.03
C GLY A 480 23.40 17.89 -18.58
N GLN A 481 24.37 18.07 -17.68
CA GLN A 481 25.66 18.70 -17.91
C GLN A 481 26.78 17.78 -17.38
N GLU A 482 27.80 17.53 -18.21
CA GLU A 482 29.00 16.82 -17.76
C GLU A 482 29.87 17.75 -16.87
N PRO A 483 30.55 17.22 -15.83
CA PRO A 483 31.30 18.01 -14.85
C PRO A 483 32.62 18.62 -15.35
#